data_AF-A0A7X5FED2-F1
#
_entry.id   AF-A0A7X5FED2-F1
#
_cell.length_a   1.000
_cell.length_b   1.000
_cell.length_c   1.000
_cell.angle_alpha   90.00
_cell.angle_beta   90.00
_cell.angle_gamma   90.00
#
_symmetry.space_group_name_H-M   'P 1'
#
loop_
_entity.id
_entity.type
_entity.pdbx_description
1 polymer ?
#
loop_
_entity_poly.entity_id
_entity_poly.type
_entity_poly.pdbx_seq_one_letter_code
_entity_poly.pdbx_strand_id
1 'polypeptide(L)'
;MDIFYTIISTFLSLWWLWLPVFLAVLFIELWTKYLQTKAIKKIKWLLLEIKIPRDIEKTPRAMEQVFSGLHGILTSVKFLDKYWKGKVQGWFSFEIAGIDGGVYFFIRTPENFRNLVEAQIQAQYPNAEILEVLDYAAPLAKKIPSKTYDINGVEFILEKADYYPIRTFLSFEERQKERRLDPMASFLEILSKLRPNENIFIQYLIKPTGEKDWINEGIEAVNKLIGKKTEVKKNWLENIFGGFDEFIANLLGAITIYPEWNGAKKEETKTAIQTLSPGDKLVAEAIENKISKLAFRVCIRFAYIAGRDIFNKANMAAVSGAFKQFNTL
;
A
#
# COMPACT_ATOMS: atom_id res chain seq x y z
N MET A 1 23.99 -36.17 -18.09
CA MET A 1 24.70 -35.66 -16.90
C MET A 1 25.88 -34.78 -17.31
N ASP A 2 26.69 -35.17 -18.31
CA ASP A 2 27.88 -34.41 -18.72
C ASP A 2 27.59 -33.01 -19.27
N ILE A 3 26.58 -32.84 -20.14
CA ILE A 3 26.24 -31.53 -20.72
C ILE A 3 25.87 -30.51 -19.63
N PHE A 4 25.11 -30.93 -18.62
CA PHE A 4 24.70 -30.06 -17.52
C PHE A 4 25.91 -29.69 -16.64
N TYR A 5 26.80 -30.64 -16.40
CA TYR A 5 28.07 -30.39 -15.70
C TYR A 5 28.96 -29.41 -16.48
N THR A 6 29.07 -29.57 -17.80
CA THR A 6 29.83 -28.66 -18.67
C THR A 6 29.25 -27.24 -18.63
N ILE A 7 27.94 -27.08 -18.80
CA ILE A 7 27.27 -25.77 -18.74
C ILE A 7 27.52 -25.09 -17.40
N ILE A 8 27.36 -25.81 -16.29
CA ILE A 8 27.62 -25.27 -14.94
C ILE A 8 29.09 -24.89 -14.78
N SER A 9 30.01 -25.75 -15.22
CA SER A 9 31.45 -25.48 -15.10
C SER A 9 31.86 -24.24 -15.89
N THR A 10 31.37 -24.08 -17.12
CA THR A 10 31.61 -22.89 -17.95
C THR A 10 31.02 -21.63 -17.33
N PHE A 11 29.79 -21.69 -16.81
CA PHE A 11 29.16 -20.56 -16.11
C PHE A 11 29.96 -20.14 -14.88
N LEU A 12 30.41 -21.11 -14.07
CA LEU A 12 31.25 -20.85 -12.89
C LEU A 12 32.63 -20.33 -13.28
N SER A 13 33.23 -20.77 -14.39
CA SER A 13 34.50 -20.22 -14.89
C SER A 13 34.40 -18.75 -15.32
N LEU A 14 33.20 -18.30 -15.73
CA LEU A 14 32.89 -16.90 -16.05
C LEU A 14 32.51 -16.07 -14.82
N TRP A 15 32.82 -16.53 -13.59
CA TRP A 15 32.51 -15.81 -12.35
C TRP A 15 32.99 -14.37 -12.35
N TRP A 16 34.16 -14.09 -12.92
CA TRP A 16 34.72 -12.74 -13.00
C TRP A 16 33.85 -11.76 -13.83
N LEU A 17 32.93 -12.25 -14.66
CA LEU A 17 32.00 -11.42 -15.44
C LEU A 17 30.70 -11.15 -14.69
N TRP A 18 30.04 -12.19 -14.15
CA TRP A 18 28.73 -12.04 -13.50
C TRP A 18 28.82 -11.69 -12.00
N LEU A 19 29.86 -12.16 -11.30
CA LEU A 19 30.01 -11.95 -9.86
C LEU A 19 30.21 -10.48 -9.50
N PRO A 20 31.06 -9.68 -10.20
CA PRO A 20 31.19 -8.26 -9.88
C PRO A 20 29.89 -7.48 -10.11
N VAL A 21 29.14 -7.81 -11.16
CA VAL A 21 27.83 -7.18 -11.44
C VAL A 21 26.83 -7.53 -10.33
N PHE A 22 26.74 -8.81 -9.97
CA PHE A 22 25.88 -9.28 -8.88
C PHE A 22 26.24 -8.61 -7.54
N LEU A 23 27.53 -8.57 -7.18
CA LEU A 23 28.02 -7.93 -5.96
C LEU A 23 27.77 -6.42 -5.97
N ALA A 24 27.90 -5.75 -7.13
CA ALA A 24 27.60 -4.33 -7.25
C ALA A 24 26.12 -4.03 -7.02
N VAL A 25 25.21 -4.82 -7.63
CA VAL A 25 23.76 -4.68 -7.40
C VAL A 25 23.41 -4.93 -5.93
N LEU A 26 23.93 -6.01 -5.35
CA LEU A 26 23.73 -6.35 -3.95
C LEU A 26 24.27 -5.26 -3.01
N PHE A 27 25.46 -4.73 -3.30
CA PHE A 27 26.06 -3.63 -2.55
C PHE A 27 25.19 -2.37 -2.60
N ILE A 28 24.72 -1.97 -3.79
CA ILE A 28 23.84 -0.79 -3.94
C ILE A 28 22.56 -0.98 -3.15
N GLU A 29 21.94 -2.16 -3.19
CA GLU A 29 20.71 -2.45 -2.46
C GLU A 29 20.93 -2.40 -0.94
N LEU A 30 21.95 -3.09 -0.44
CA LEU A 30 22.28 -3.13 1.00
C LEU A 30 22.72 -1.74 1.51
N TRP A 31 23.52 -1.01 0.73
CA TRP A 31 23.96 0.35 1.05
C TRP A 31 22.76 1.30 1.13
N THR A 32 21.86 1.24 0.15
CA THR A 32 20.64 2.05 0.13
C THR A 32 19.76 1.73 1.34
N LYS A 33 19.58 0.44 1.66
CA LYS A 33 18.82 -0.01 2.83
C LYS A 33 19.45 0.45 4.15
N TYR A 34 20.78 0.42 4.24
CA TYR A 34 21.51 0.95 5.40
C TYR A 34 21.29 2.45 5.57
N LEU A 35 21.46 3.25 4.51
CA LEU A 35 21.22 4.69 4.55
C LEU A 35 19.77 5.03 4.90
N GLN A 36 18.80 4.33 4.30
CA GLN A 36 17.38 4.50 4.63
C GLN A 36 17.08 4.14 6.08
N THR A 37 17.62 3.04 6.60
CA THR A 37 17.44 2.64 8.00
C THR A 37 18.01 3.69 8.95
N LYS A 38 19.19 4.25 8.62
CA LYS A 38 19.80 5.34 9.38
C LYS A 38 18.94 6.61 9.34
N ALA A 39 18.37 6.95 8.18
CA ALA A 39 17.46 8.08 8.04
C ALA A 39 16.17 7.89 8.85
N ILE A 40 15.56 6.70 8.78
CA ILE A 40 14.33 6.36 9.52
C ILE A 40 14.56 6.43 11.03
N LYS A 41 15.67 5.88 11.53
CA LYS A 41 16.02 5.94 12.96
C LYS A 41 16.23 7.36 13.49
N LYS A 42 16.56 8.31 12.61
CA LYS A 42 16.73 9.73 12.98
C LYS A 42 15.38 10.47 13.11
N ILE A 43 14.30 9.92 12.55
CA ILE A 43 12.97 10.53 12.65
C ILE A 43 12.52 10.47 14.11
N LYS A 44 12.22 11.65 14.67
CA LYS A 44 11.56 11.76 15.97
C LYS A 44 10.06 11.58 15.76
N TRP A 45 9.50 10.58 16.41
CA TRP A 45 8.09 10.22 16.33
C TRP A 45 7.35 10.74 17.55
N LEU A 46 6.15 11.27 17.33
CA LEU A 46 5.18 11.62 18.36
C LEU A 46 3.95 10.72 18.21
N LEU A 47 3.29 10.48 19.34
CA LEU A 47 2.02 9.79 19.40
C LEU A 47 0.96 10.73 19.97
N LEU A 48 -0.10 10.94 19.21
CA LEU A 48 -1.20 11.82 19.58
C LEU A 48 -2.44 10.97 19.85
N GLU A 49 -2.99 11.05 21.05
CA GLU A 49 -4.31 10.52 21.37
C GLU A 49 -5.37 11.51 20.90
N ILE A 50 -6.36 11.01 20.15
CA ILE A 50 -7.48 11.82 19.65
C ILE A 50 -8.73 11.42 20.42
N LYS A 51 -9.22 12.32 21.29
CA LYS A 51 -10.48 12.14 22.01
C LYS A 51 -11.58 12.89 21.28
N ILE A 52 -12.52 12.14 20.75
CA ILE A 52 -13.62 12.70 19.97
C ILE A 52 -14.86 12.80 20.87
N PRO A 53 -15.57 13.94 20.88
CA PRO A 53 -16.83 14.05 21.62
C PRO A 53 -17.86 13.04 21.12
N ARG A 54 -18.82 12.69 21.97
CA ARG A 54 -19.85 11.69 21.64
C ARG A 54 -20.80 12.15 20.51
N ASP A 55 -20.98 13.47 20.37
CA ASP A 55 -21.90 14.04 19.39
C ASP A 55 -21.14 14.51 18.14
N ILE A 56 -21.00 13.59 17.17
CA ILE A 56 -20.40 13.89 15.86
C ILE A 56 -21.47 13.72 14.79
N GLU A 57 -21.99 14.84 14.27
CA GLU A 57 -22.90 14.79 13.11
C GLU A 57 -22.17 14.70 11.77
N LYS A 58 -20.83 14.69 11.78
CA LYS A 58 -20.01 14.63 10.57
C LYS A 58 -20.06 13.24 9.94
N THR A 59 -20.14 13.21 8.62
CA THR A 59 -20.01 11.98 7.84
C THR A 59 -18.53 11.61 7.67
N PRO A 60 -18.21 10.34 7.34
CA PRO A 60 -16.83 9.91 7.05
C PRO A 60 -16.13 10.74 5.95
N ARG A 61 -16.89 11.45 5.10
CA ARG A 61 -16.37 12.44 4.14
C ARG A 61 -15.49 13.53 4.77
N ALA A 62 -15.75 13.90 6.02
CA ALA A 62 -14.92 14.87 6.74
C ALA A 62 -13.48 14.33 6.88
N MET A 63 -13.32 13.03 7.11
CA MET A 63 -12.00 12.40 7.18
C MET A 63 -11.30 12.29 5.82
N GLU A 64 -12.04 12.16 4.72
CA GLU A 64 -11.47 12.24 3.36
C GLU A 64 -10.80 13.59 3.10
N GLN A 65 -11.34 14.69 3.66
CA GLN A 65 -10.72 16.01 3.61
C GLN A 65 -9.43 16.09 4.44
N VAL A 66 -9.42 15.49 5.64
CA VAL A 66 -8.21 15.39 6.47
C VAL A 66 -7.09 14.67 5.70
N PHE A 67 -7.39 13.50 5.11
CA PHE A 67 -6.41 12.76 4.32
C PHE A 67 -5.94 13.53 3.09
N SER A 68 -6.83 14.27 2.43
CA SER A 68 -6.46 15.15 1.31
C SER A 68 -5.45 16.22 1.74
N GLY A 69 -5.63 16.84 2.90
CA GLY A 69 -4.67 17.80 3.46
C GLY A 69 -3.34 17.16 3.88
N LEU A 70 -3.39 15.96 4.47
CA LEU A 70 -2.18 15.21 4.85
C LEU A 70 -1.36 14.74 3.64
N HIS A 71 -1.98 14.60 2.47
CA HIS A 71 -1.26 14.29 1.23
C HIS A 71 -0.21 15.35 0.87
N GLY A 72 -0.31 16.56 1.43
CA GLY A 72 0.68 17.64 1.26
C GLY A 72 2.10 17.30 1.70
N ILE A 73 2.33 16.23 2.47
CA ILE A 73 3.71 15.79 2.81
C ILE A 73 4.41 15.04 1.68
N LEU A 74 3.71 14.76 0.57
CA LEU A 74 4.28 14.06 -0.58
C LEU A 74 5.51 14.83 -1.08
N THR A 75 6.65 14.16 -1.09
CA THR A 75 7.93 14.72 -1.52
C THR A 75 8.45 13.94 -2.71
N SER A 76 8.90 14.64 -3.74
CA SER A 76 9.61 14.01 -4.85
C SER A 76 10.99 13.55 -4.37
N VAL A 77 11.15 12.23 -4.18
CA VAL A 77 12.44 11.63 -3.84
C VAL A 77 13.23 11.41 -5.13
N LYS A 78 14.17 12.31 -5.43
CA LYS A 78 15.06 12.17 -6.61
C LYS A 78 15.93 10.92 -6.48
N PHE A 79 16.35 10.36 -7.61
CA PHE A 79 17.22 9.17 -7.67
C PHE A 79 18.46 9.32 -6.79
N LEU A 80 19.18 10.44 -6.92
CA LEU A 80 20.38 10.71 -6.12
C LEU A 80 20.09 10.79 -4.61
N ASP A 81 18.96 11.37 -4.21
CA ASP A 81 18.56 11.45 -2.80
C ASP A 81 18.14 10.09 -2.23
N LYS A 82 17.59 9.20 -3.07
CA LYS A 82 17.22 7.83 -2.68
C LYS A 82 18.46 6.96 -2.43
N TYR A 83 19.38 6.90 -3.39
CA TYR A 83 20.53 5.99 -3.35
C TYR A 83 21.72 6.54 -2.55
N TRP A 84 21.89 7.87 -2.45
CA TRP A 84 23.05 8.48 -1.79
C TRP A 84 22.73 9.12 -0.43
N LYS A 85 21.50 9.62 -0.22
CA LYS A 85 21.09 10.22 1.06
C LYS A 85 20.14 9.35 1.87
N GLY A 86 19.64 8.25 1.30
CA GLY A 86 18.68 7.36 1.95
C GLY A 86 17.36 8.06 2.31
N LYS A 87 16.99 9.12 1.59
CA LYS A 87 15.76 9.88 1.89
C LYS A 87 14.54 8.99 1.63
N VAL A 88 13.68 8.87 2.63
CA VAL A 88 12.41 8.14 2.56
C VAL A 88 11.24 9.11 2.55
N GLN A 89 10.16 8.72 1.87
CA GLN A 89 8.90 9.44 1.97
C GLN A 89 8.35 9.27 3.39
N GLY A 90 7.99 10.37 4.05
CA GLY A 90 7.35 10.34 5.37
C GLY A 90 5.98 9.67 5.31
N TRP A 91 5.57 9.07 6.43
CA TRP A 91 4.31 8.38 6.59
C TRP A 91 3.70 8.68 7.97
N PHE A 92 2.42 8.37 8.11
CA PHE A 92 1.67 8.46 9.36
C PHE A 92 1.18 7.06 9.77
N SER A 93 0.89 6.87 11.05
CA SER A 93 0.16 5.69 11.53
C SER A 93 -1.16 6.17 12.13
N PHE A 94 -2.29 5.65 11.67
CA PHE A 94 -3.58 5.84 12.29
C PHE A 94 -3.92 4.55 13.02
N GLU A 95 -4.15 4.63 14.33
CA GLU A 95 -4.21 3.45 15.17
C GLU A 95 -5.49 3.43 16.00
N ILE A 96 -6.08 2.25 16.12
CA ILE A 96 -7.20 1.95 17.00
C ILE A 96 -6.68 0.92 18.01
N ALA A 97 -6.73 1.25 19.29
CA ALA A 97 -6.34 0.34 20.36
C ALA A 97 -7.55 0.01 21.25
N GLY A 98 -7.85 -1.29 21.36
CA GLY A 98 -8.68 -1.83 22.43
C GLY A 98 -7.78 -2.26 23.57
N ILE A 99 -7.92 -1.63 24.75
CA ILE A 99 -7.14 -1.94 25.95
C ILE A 99 -8.12 -2.12 27.10
N ASP A 100 -8.19 -3.33 27.66
CA ASP A 100 -9.04 -3.66 28.81
C ASP A 100 -10.52 -3.24 28.63
N GLY A 101 -11.04 -3.36 27.40
CA GLY A 101 -12.41 -2.98 27.03
C GLY A 101 -12.59 -1.50 26.66
N GLY A 102 -11.58 -0.65 26.86
CA GLY A 102 -11.55 0.73 26.40
C GLY A 102 -11.11 0.83 24.94
N VAL A 103 -11.72 1.76 24.18
CA VAL A 103 -11.34 2.05 22.79
C VAL A 103 -10.65 3.40 22.72
N TYR A 104 -9.47 3.42 22.12
CA TYR A 104 -8.63 4.60 21.97
C TYR A 104 -8.20 4.79 20.52
N PHE A 105 -8.14 6.04 20.09
CA PHE A 105 -7.70 6.42 18.76
C PHE A 105 -6.39 7.20 18.84
N PHE A 106 -5.41 6.79 18.05
CA PHE A 106 -4.11 7.44 18.02
C PHE A 106 -3.67 7.80 16.61
N ILE A 107 -2.86 8.85 16.52
CA ILE A 107 -2.13 9.22 15.32
C ILE A 107 -0.65 9.29 15.67
N ARG A 108 0.16 8.44 15.05
CA ARG A 108 1.62 8.52 15.13
C ARG A 108 2.14 9.32 13.94
N THR A 109 2.87 10.39 14.24
CA THR A 109 3.38 11.33 13.24
C THR A 109 4.83 11.70 13.53
N PRO A 110 5.65 11.99 12.51
CA PRO A 110 6.91 12.70 12.70
C PRO A 110 6.66 14.06 13.39
N GLU A 111 7.55 14.46 14.29
CA GLU A 111 7.46 15.70 15.08
C GLU A 111 7.29 16.95 14.20
N ASN A 112 7.99 17.00 13.06
CA ASN A 112 7.93 18.10 12.11
C ASN A 112 6.57 18.25 11.40
N PHE A 113 5.71 17.23 11.45
CA PHE A 113 4.36 17.26 10.86
C PHE A 113 3.25 17.35 11.91
N ARG A 114 3.57 17.49 13.20
CA ARG A 114 2.59 17.64 14.29
C ARG A 114 1.56 18.73 13.98
N ASN A 115 2.02 19.94 13.69
CA ASN A 115 1.13 21.08 13.43
C ASN A 115 0.22 20.86 12.22
N LEU A 116 0.70 20.14 11.20
CA LEU A 116 -0.11 19.77 10.05
C LEU A 116 -1.23 18.81 10.47
N VAL A 117 -0.91 17.76 11.24
CA VAL A 117 -1.90 16.80 11.73
C VAL A 117 -2.94 17.49 12.62
N GLU A 118 -2.49 18.27 13.61
CA GLU A 118 -3.38 19.01 14.51
C GLU A 118 -4.31 19.95 13.74
N ALA A 119 -3.77 20.75 12.80
CA ALA A 119 -4.57 21.67 12.00
C ALA A 119 -5.62 20.95 11.13
N GLN A 120 -5.25 19.83 10.49
CA GLN A 120 -6.18 19.08 9.64
C GLN A 120 -7.29 18.42 10.46
N ILE A 121 -6.98 17.87 11.64
CA ILE A 121 -7.97 17.28 12.53
C ILE A 121 -8.89 18.36 13.10
N GLN A 122 -8.35 19.45 13.65
CA GLN A 122 -9.14 20.53 14.23
C GLN A 122 -10.03 21.24 13.21
N ALA A 123 -9.61 21.32 11.93
CA ALA A 123 -10.42 21.91 10.87
C ALA A 123 -11.73 21.13 10.62
N GLN A 124 -11.71 19.81 10.76
CA GLN A 124 -12.88 18.94 10.53
C GLN A 124 -13.61 18.57 11.83
N TYR A 125 -12.87 18.48 12.92
CA TYR A 125 -13.31 18.10 14.26
C TYR A 125 -12.82 19.12 15.30
N PRO A 126 -13.37 20.35 15.34
CA PRO A 126 -12.88 21.42 16.20
C PRO A 126 -13.05 21.13 17.71
N ASN A 127 -13.99 20.25 18.06
CA ASN A 127 -14.23 19.83 19.43
C ASN A 127 -13.42 18.59 19.84
N ALA A 128 -12.56 18.05 18.97
CA ALA A 128 -11.70 16.92 19.32
C ALA A 128 -10.50 17.40 20.15
N GLU A 129 -10.24 16.72 21.26
CA GLU A 129 -9.04 16.96 22.05
C GLU A 129 -7.87 16.14 21.49
N ILE A 130 -6.73 16.79 21.32
CA ILE A 130 -5.50 16.17 20.81
C ILE A 130 -4.46 16.25 21.92
N LEU A 131 -4.06 15.09 22.45
CA LEU A 131 -3.11 14.99 23.56
C LEU A 131 -1.87 14.23 23.11
N GLU A 132 -0.68 14.75 23.41
CA GLU A 132 0.55 14.00 23.25
C GLU A 132 0.68 12.97 24.37
N VAL A 133 0.84 11.70 24.01
CA VAL A 133 0.90 10.60 24.96
C VAL A 133 2.13 9.72 24.72
N LEU A 134 2.51 8.96 25.76
CA LEU A 134 3.54 7.94 25.63
C LEU A 134 3.00 6.73 24.84
N ASP A 135 3.92 5.96 24.25
CA ASP A 135 3.60 4.77 23.48
C ASP A 135 2.84 3.74 24.34
N TYR A 136 1.56 3.53 24.03
CA TYR A 136 0.67 2.61 24.74
C TYR A 136 1.13 1.15 24.63
N ALA A 137 1.87 0.79 23.58
CA ALA A 137 2.34 -0.58 23.36
C ALA A 137 3.69 -0.85 24.06
N ALA A 138 4.45 0.18 24.45
CA ALA A 138 5.78 0.03 25.03
C ALA A 138 5.84 -0.83 26.33
N PRO A 139 4.86 -0.73 27.26
CA PRO A 139 4.84 -1.60 28.43
C PRO A 139 4.62 -3.09 28.10
N LEU A 140 3.85 -3.37 27.05
CA LEU A 140 3.54 -4.72 26.58
C LEU A 140 4.69 -5.29 25.74
N ALA A 141 5.34 -4.47 24.92
CA ALA A 141 6.45 -4.88 24.05
C ALA A 141 7.60 -5.55 24.83
N LYS A 142 7.86 -5.13 26.07
CA LYS A 142 8.88 -5.75 26.94
C LYS A 142 8.44 -7.08 27.56
N LYS A 143 7.14 -7.37 27.52
CA LYS A 143 6.51 -8.55 28.16
C LYS A 143 6.10 -9.62 27.15
N ILE A 144 6.30 -9.42 25.84
CA ILE A 144 5.81 -10.33 24.79
C ILE A 144 6.91 -10.79 23.82
N PRO A 145 6.86 -12.03 23.32
CA PRO A 145 6.14 -13.17 23.93
C PRO A 145 6.81 -13.58 25.23
N SER A 146 6.04 -13.94 26.25
CA SER A 146 6.60 -14.42 27.54
C SER A 146 5.75 -15.54 28.12
N LYS A 147 6.11 -16.05 29.30
CA LYS A 147 5.30 -17.06 30.01
C LYS A 147 3.92 -16.54 30.43
N THR A 148 3.73 -15.22 30.50
CA THR A 148 2.48 -14.60 30.98
C THR A 148 1.61 -14.06 29.85
N TYR A 149 2.20 -13.65 28.72
CA TYR A 149 1.46 -13.09 27.59
C TYR A 149 1.78 -13.81 26.29
N ASP A 150 0.72 -14.05 25.51
CA ASP A 150 0.81 -14.49 24.12
C ASP A 150 0.40 -13.35 23.18
N ILE A 151 0.97 -13.40 21.97
CA ILE A 151 0.73 -12.44 20.89
C ILE A 151 0.43 -13.20 19.60
N ASN A 152 -0.52 -12.69 18.83
CA ASN A 152 -0.72 -13.08 17.45
C ASN A 152 -0.99 -11.83 16.61
N GLY A 153 -0.39 -11.76 15.43
CA GLY A 153 -0.52 -10.62 14.55
C GLY A 153 -0.53 -11.01 13.09
N VAL A 154 -1.23 -10.21 12.30
CA VAL A 154 -1.34 -10.40 10.85
C VAL A 154 -1.17 -9.06 10.14
N GLU A 155 -0.67 -9.13 8.92
CA GLU A 155 -0.70 -8.02 7.98
C GLU A 155 -1.73 -8.35 6.90
N PHE A 156 -2.61 -7.40 6.59
CA PHE A 156 -3.62 -7.60 5.55
C PHE A 156 -3.03 -7.26 4.19
N ILE A 157 -3.27 -8.16 3.23
CA ILE A 157 -2.95 -7.95 1.82
C ILE A 157 -4.26 -7.90 1.02
N LEU A 158 -4.25 -7.17 -0.09
CA LEU A 158 -5.37 -7.17 -1.02
C LEU A 158 -5.44 -8.51 -1.75
N GLU A 159 -6.65 -9.01 -1.95
CA GLU A 159 -6.89 -10.25 -2.71
C GLU A 159 -6.79 -10.01 -4.23
N LYS A 160 -7.16 -8.80 -4.69
CA LYS A 160 -7.07 -8.34 -6.08
C LYS A 160 -6.05 -7.21 -6.21
N ALA A 161 -5.69 -6.88 -7.45
CA ALA A 161 -4.76 -5.80 -7.75
C ALA A 161 -5.24 -4.42 -7.23
N ASP A 162 -4.28 -3.55 -6.94
CA ASP A 162 -4.47 -2.25 -6.28
C ASP A 162 -5.41 -1.28 -7.01
N TYR A 163 -5.66 -1.45 -8.31
CA TYR A 163 -6.60 -0.60 -9.05
C TYR A 163 -8.07 -0.99 -8.84
N TYR A 164 -8.37 -2.19 -8.34
CA TYR A 164 -9.74 -2.57 -7.97
C TYR A 164 -10.16 -1.88 -6.67
N PRO A 165 -11.31 -1.20 -6.62
CA PRO A 165 -11.78 -0.53 -5.42
C PRO A 165 -12.33 -1.52 -4.39
N ILE A 166 -12.09 -1.23 -3.11
CA ILE A 166 -12.78 -1.85 -1.98
C ILE A 166 -14.11 -1.14 -1.73
N ARG A 167 -14.98 -1.73 -0.92
CA ARG A 167 -16.23 -1.09 -0.51
C ARG A 167 -15.89 0.08 0.42
N THR A 168 -16.32 1.29 0.05
CA THR A 168 -16.02 2.52 0.78
C THR A 168 -17.22 3.00 1.58
N PHE A 169 -17.05 4.05 2.39
CA PHE A 169 -18.12 4.66 3.19
C PHE A 169 -19.35 5.05 2.33
N LEU A 170 -19.18 5.40 1.05
CA LEU A 170 -20.27 5.72 0.13
C LEU A 170 -21.27 4.56 -0.03
N SER A 171 -20.81 3.32 0.12
CA SER A 171 -21.65 2.11 0.06
C SER A 171 -22.40 1.82 1.37
N PHE A 172 -22.16 2.59 2.42
CA PHE A 172 -22.85 2.53 3.72
C PHE A 172 -23.67 3.81 3.99
N GLU A 173 -23.50 4.86 3.16
CA GLU A 173 -24.28 6.09 3.26
C GLU A 173 -25.72 5.87 2.75
N GLU A 174 -26.70 6.02 3.66
CA GLU A 174 -28.11 6.15 3.29
C GLU A 174 -28.60 7.59 3.42
N ARG A 175 -29.65 7.92 2.63
CA ARG A 175 -30.32 9.24 2.67
C ARG A 175 -30.98 9.51 4.01
N GLN A 176 -31.51 8.47 4.66
CA GLN A 176 -32.11 8.57 5.99
C GLN A 176 -31.02 8.33 7.04
N LYS A 177 -30.86 9.29 7.97
CA LYS A 177 -29.84 9.21 9.04
C LYS A 177 -29.98 7.92 9.87
N GLU A 178 -31.21 7.50 10.15
CA GLU A 178 -31.53 6.34 11.00
C GLU A 178 -31.15 4.99 10.39
N ARG A 179 -31.09 4.91 9.05
CA ARG A 179 -30.71 3.68 8.33
C ARG A 179 -29.24 3.63 7.96
N ARG A 180 -28.49 4.68 8.28
CA ARG A 180 -27.05 4.73 8.01
C ARG A 180 -26.36 3.68 8.87
N LEU A 181 -25.74 2.71 8.23
CA LEU A 181 -24.92 1.71 8.89
C LEU A 181 -23.57 2.33 9.23
N ASP A 182 -23.13 2.18 10.48
CA ASP A 182 -21.77 2.57 10.88
C ASP A 182 -20.80 1.41 10.58
N PRO A 183 -19.85 1.57 9.64
CA PRO A 183 -18.86 0.53 9.34
C PRO A 183 -17.91 0.24 10.52
N MET A 184 -17.82 1.12 11.51
CA MET A 184 -17.00 0.92 12.72
C MET A 184 -17.73 0.16 13.83
N ALA A 185 -19.06 0.04 13.79
CA ALA A 185 -19.83 -0.61 14.85
C ALA A 185 -19.34 -2.03 15.16
N SER A 186 -19.02 -2.81 14.11
CA SER A 186 -18.49 -4.17 14.27
C SER A 186 -17.14 -4.19 14.99
N PHE A 187 -16.27 -3.23 14.71
CA PHE A 187 -14.97 -3.12 15.40
C PHE A 187 -15.15 -2.70 16.85
N LEU A 188 -15.97 -1.68 17.10
CA LEU A 188 -16.22 -1.16 18.45
C LEU A 188 -16.85 -2.22 19.35
N GLU A 189 -17.77 -3.04 18.83
CA GLU A 189 -18.36 -4.14 19.58
C GLU A 189 -17.31 -5.16 20.03
N ILE A 190 -16.38 -5.54 19.13
CA ILE A 190 -15.29 -6.47 19.47
C ILE A 190 -14.36 -5.85 20.52
N LEU A 191 -13.95 -4.61 20.33
CA LEU A 191 -12.99 -3.93 21.21
C LEU A 191 -13.58 -3.63 22.60
N SER A 192 -14.88 -3.33 22.68
CA SER A 192 -15.57 -3.06 23.95
C SER A 192 -15.79 -4.32 24.81
N LYS A 193 -15.77 -5.51 24.20
CA LYS A 193 -15.94 -6.81 24.88
C LYS A 193 -14.64 -7.38 25.42
N LEU A 194 -13.50 -6.70 25.21
CA LEU A 194 -12.21 -7.14 25.71
C LEU A 194 -12.19 -7.21 27.24
N ARG A 195 -11.58 -8.25 27.78
CA ARG A 195 -11.40 -8.44 29.22
C ARG A 195 -10.14 -7.72 29.72
N PRO A 196 -9.98 -7.55 31.04
CA PRO A 196 -8.71 -7.09 31.60
C PRO A 196 -7.54 -7.99 31.17
N ASN A 197 -6.38 -7.38 30.89
CA ASN A 197 -5.20 -8.01 30.27
C ASN A 197 -5.40 -8.48 28.82
N GLU A 198 -6.40 -7.96 28.12
CA GLU A 198 -6.69 -8.27 26.73
C GLU A 198 -6.59 -7.00 25.87
N ASN A 199 -5.80 -7.09 24.80
CA ASN A 199 -5.44 -5.94 23.98
C ASN A 199 -5.56 -6.29 22.50
N ILE A 200 -6.16 -5.38 21.73
CA ILE A 200 -6.22 -5.44 20.27
C ILE A 200 -5.68 -4.13 19.71
N PHE A 201 -4.71 -4.20 18.82
CA PHE A 201 -4.14 -3.05 18.12
C PHE A 201 -4.38 -3.19 16.62
N ILE A 202 -4.98 -2.17 16.02
CA ILE A 202 -5.18 -2.04 14.58
C ILE A 202 -4.42 -0.81 14.12
N GLN A 203 -3.48 -0.97 13.20
CA GLN A 203 -2.63 0.11 12.71
C GLN A 203 -2.76 0.25 11.21
N TYR A 204 -3.02 1.47 10.75
CA TYR A 204 -3.03 1.87 9.36
C TYR A 204 -1.80 2.73 9.10
N LEU A 205 -0.76 2.12 8.55
CA LEU A 205 0.43 2.84 8.12
C LEU A 205 0.16 3.45 6.75
N ILE A 206 0.02 4.77 6.68
CA ILE A 206 -0.33 5.48 5.45
C ILE A 206 0.83 6.34 4.96
N LYS A 207 1.21 6.14 3.70
CA LYS A 207 2.29 6.86 3.04
C LYS A 207 1.75 7.46 1.75
N PRO A 208 1.72 8.79 1.56
CA PRO A 208 1.22 9.38 0.33
C PRO A 208 2.07 8.92 -0.86
N THR A 209 1.42 8.67 -2.00
CA THR A 209 2.09 8.17 -3.20
C THR A 209 1.75 9.02 -4.42
N GLY A 210 2.80 9.43 -5.14
CA GLY A 210 2.67 10.02 -6.47
C GLY A 210 2.97 9.02 -7.58
N GLU A 211 3.03 7.73 -7.26
CA GLU A 211 3.33 6.67 -8.23
C GLU A 211 2.20 6.51 -9.22
N LYS A 212 2.56 6.34 -10.50
CA LYS A 212 1.62 6.23 -11.61
C LYS A 212 1.41 4.81 -12.08
N ASP A 213 2.12 3.83 -11.53
CA ASP A 213 2.11 2.45 -12.01
C ASP A 213 0.71 1.82 -11.83
N TRP A 214 0.16 1.88 -10.63
CA TRP A 214 -1.20 1.41 -10.34
C TRP A 214 -2.29 2.17 -11.15
N ILE A 215 -2.06 3.45 -11.47
CA ILE A 215 -2.95 4.25 -12.33
C ILE A 215 -2.90 3.71 -13.77
N ASN A 216 -1.70 3.47 -14.29
CA ASN A 216 -1.50 2.92 -15.63
C ASN A 216 -2.09 1.52 -15.76
N GLU A 217 -1.88 0.66 -14.76
CA GLU A 217 -2.47 -0.67 -14.69
C GLU A 217 -4.00 -0.61 -14.65
N GLY A 218 -4.57 0.35 -13.89
CA GLY A 218 -6.01 0.60 -13.87
C GLY A 218 -6.56 1.04 -15.23
N ILE A 219 -5.87 1.97 -15.92
CA ILE A 219 -6.21 2.39 -17.29
C ILE A 219 -6.14 1.20 -18.25
N GLU A 220 -5.12 0.35 -18.13
CA GLU A 220 -4.97 -0.86 -18.94
C GLU A 220 -6.10 -1.85 -18.69
N ALA A 221 -6.49 -2.05 -17.42
CA ALA A 221 -7.62 -2.89 -17.05
C ALA A 221 -8.94 -2.36 -17.61
N VAL A 222 -9.19 -1.05 -17.52
CA VAL A 222 -10.37 -0.41 -18.12
C VAL A 222 -10.38 -0.55 -19.63
N ASN A 223 -9.24 -0.33 -20.31
CA ASN A 223 -9.14 -0.51 -21.76
C ASN A 223 -9.42 -1.95 -22.18
N LYS A 224 -8.91 -2.94 -21.43
CA LYS A 224 -9.21 -4.36 -21.64
C LYS A 224 -10.70 -4.66 -21.49
N LEU A 225 -11.35 -4.11 -20.47
CA LEU A 225 -12.80 -4.25 -20.27
C LEU A 225 -13.58 -3.65 -21.46
N ILE A 226 -13.22 -2.46 -21.92
CA ILE A 226 -13.88 -1.73 -23.02
C ILE A 226 -13.57 -2.35 -24.41
N GLY A 227 -12.67 -3.33 -24.49
CA GLY A 227 -12.24 -3.93 -25.76
C GLY A 227 -11.36 -3.01 -26.60
N LYS A 228 -10.81 -1.93 -26.02
CA LYS A 228 -9.76 -1.15 -26.67
C LYS A 228 -8.49 -1.99 -26.64
N LYS A 229 -7.90 -2.30 -27.80
CA LYS A 229 -6.56 -2.90 -27.85
C LYS A 229 -5.63 -2.00 -27.05
N THR A 230 -5.15 -2.52 -25.92
CA THR A 230 -4.15 -1.89 -25.09
C THR A 230 -2.93 -1.62 -25.96
N GLU A 231 -2.62 -0.35 -26.21
CA GLU A 231 -1.32 0.03 -26.72
C GLU A 231 -0.32 -0.43 -25.68
N VAL A 232 0.31 -1.57 -25.92
CA VAL A 232 1.42 -2.07 -25.12
C VAL A 232 2.43 -0.94 -25.09
N LYS A 233 2.60 -0.30 -23.93
CA LYS A 233 3.66 0.67 -23.73
C LYS A 233 4.96 -0.08 -23.98
N LYS A 234 5.55 0.14 -25.16
CA LYS A 234 6.89 -0.34 -25.50
C LYS A 234 7.81 0.00 -24.35
N ASN A 235 8.22 -1.01 -23.60
CA ASN A 235 9.12 -0.83 -22.49
C ASN A 235 10.45 -0.33 -23.07
N TRP A 236 11.09 0.62 -22.40
CA TRP A 236 12.38 1.16 -22.84
C TRP A 236 13.44 0.06 -23.09
N LEU A 237 13.31 -1.09 -22.42
CA LEU A 237 14.10 -2.30 -22.67
C LEU A 237 13.81 -2.94 -24.04
N GLU A 238 12.55 -3.04 -24.47
CA GLU A 238 12.19 -3.55 -25.81
C GLU A 238 12.68 -2.61 -26.94
N ASN A 239 12.76 -1.30 -26.70
CA ASN A 239 13.35 -0.38 -27.67
C ASN A 239 14.87 -0.46 -27.75
N ILE A 240 15.56 -0.98 -26.71
CA ILE A 240 17.01 -1.16 -26.71
C ILE A 240 17.39 -2.55 -27.24
N PHE A 241 16.66 -3.60 -26.84
CA PHE A 241 16.93 -4.98 -27.26
C PHE A 241 16.24 -5.37 -28.57
N GLY A 242 15.14 -4.71 -28.95
CA GLY A 242 14.40 -5.00 -30.19
C GLY A 242 15.17 -4.69 -31.47
N GLY A 243 16.28 -3.95 -31.37
CA GLY A 243 17.24 -3.79 -32.47
C GLY A 243 18.46 -4.70 -32.36
N PHE A 244 18.72 -5.34 -31.22
CA PHE A 244 19.94 -6.15 -31.01
C PHE A 244 19.84 -7.50 -31.70
N ASP A 245 18.66 -8.12 -31.70
CA ASP A 245 18.42 -9.40 -32.39
C ASP A 245 18.42 -9.22 -33.92
N GLU A 246 17.80 -8.14 -34.42
CA GLU A 246 17.86 -7.73 -35.84
C GLU A 246 19.26 -7.28 -36.25
N PHE A 247 20.02 -6.62 -35.37
CA PHE A 247 21.40 -6.24 -35.60
C PHE A 247 22.33 -7.46 -35.65
N ILE A 248 22.20 -8.43 -34.74
CA ILE A 248 23.00 -9.66 -34.76
C ILE A 248 22.64 -10.53 -35.97
N ALA A 249 21.35 -10.66 -36.29
CA ALA A 249 20.91 -11.40 -37.49
C ALA A 249 21.40 -10.74 -38.79
N ASN A 250 21.33 -9.41 -38.91
CA ASN A 250 21.85 -8.68 -40.07
C ASN A 250 23.38 -8.61 -40.09
N LEU A 251 24.07 -8.56 -38.95
CA LEU A 251 25.54 -8.57 -38.88
C LEU A 251 26.10 -9.95 -39.28
N LEU A 252 25.39 -11.03 -38.96
CA LEU A 252 25.70 -12.40 -39.42
C LEU A 252 25.27 -12.63 -40.89
N GLY A 253 24.20 -11.97 -41.35
CA GLY A 253 23.68 -12.05 -42.73
C GLY A 253 24.32 -11.10 -43.74
N ALA A 254 25.02 -10.04 -43.30
CA ALA A 254 25.65 -9.02 -44.14
C ALA A 254 26.81 -9.53 -45.01
N ILE A 255 27.15 -10.82 -44.89
CA ILE A 255 28.10 -11.50 -45.78
C ILE A 255 27.40 -12.02 -47.06
N THR A 256 26.05 -12.05 -47.13
CA THR A 256 25.34 -12.64 -48.28
C THR A 256 24.12 -11.88 -48.82
N ILE A 257 23.43 -11.01 -48.07
CA ILE A 257 22.21 -10.33 -48.58
C ILE A 257 22.12 -8.88 -48.08
N TYR A 258 21.78 -7.94 -48.98
CA TYR A 258 21.52 -6.53 -48.64
C TYR A 258 20.25 -6.38 -47.79
N PRO A 259 20.27 -5.59 -46.69
CA PRO A 259 19.11 -5.43 -45.82
C PRO A 259 18.05 -4.53 -46.47
N GLU A 260 16.83 -5.03 -46.62
CA GLU A 260 15.65 -4.22 -46.93
C GLU A 260 14.85 -3.94 -45.66
N TRP A 261 14.60 -2.65 -45.41
CA TRP A 261 13.76 -2.21 -44.29
C TRP A 261 12.31 -2.09 -44.76
N ASN A 262 11.51 -3.14 -44.52
CA ASN A 262 10.09 -3.09 -44.81
C ASN A 262 9.36 -2.22 -43.77
N GLY A 263 8.90 -1.05 -44.22
CA GLY A 263 8.06 -0.15 -43.45
C GLY A 263 6.79 -0.84 -42.96
N ALA A 264 6.59 -0.84 -41.65
CA ALA A 264 5.43 -1.43 -40.99
C ALA A 264 4.12 -0.88 -41.59
N LYS A 265 3.34 -1.75 -42.23
CA LYS A 265 1.95 -1.46 -42.60
C LYS A 265 1.15 -1.27 -41.31
N LYS A 266 0.62 -0.06 -41.10
CA LYS A 266 -0.43 0.19 -40.11
C LYS A 266 -1.73 -0.38 -40.66
N GLU A 267 -2.11 -1.56 -40.17
CA GLU A 267 -3.49 -2.03 -40.30
C GLU A 267 -4.38 -1.18 -39.39
N GLU A 268 -5.23 -0.36 -39.99
CA GLU A 268 -6.36 0.28 -39.32
C GLU A 268 -7.34 -0.80 -38.86
N THR A 269 -7.17 -1.30 -37.64
CA THR A 269 -8.14 -2.23 -37.05
C THR A 269 -9.30 -1.42 -36.51
N LYS A 270 -10.46 -1.52 -37.16
CA LYS A 270 -11.74 -0.95 -36.73
C LYS A 270 -12.04 -1.37 -35.28
N THR A 271 -12.11 -0.39 -34.38
CA THR A 271 -12.48 -0.59 -32.98
C THR A 271 -13.95 -1.00 -32.92
N ALA A 272 -14.21 -2.30 -32.85
CA ALA A 272 -15.52 -2.79 -32.44
C ALA A 272 -15.69 -2.41 -30.97
N ILE A 273 -16.46 -1.37 -30.69
CA ILE A 273 -16.91 -1.07 -29.33
C ILE A 273 -17.79 -2.25 -28.93
N GLN A 274 -17.21 -3.18 -28.17
CA GLN A 274 -17.96 -4.28 -27.60
C GLN A 274 -19.00 -3.63 -26.67
N THR A 275 -20.27 -3.97 -26.84
CA THR A 275 -21.32 -3.52 -25.94
C THR A 275 -21.05 -4.14 -24.56
N LEU A 276 -20.41 -3.35 -23.70
CA LEU A 276 -20.03 -3.74 -22.33
C LEU A 276 -21.24 -4.27 -21.58
N SER A 277 -21.05 -5.36 -20.83
CA SER A 277 -22.07 -5.82 -19.89
C SER A 277 -22.34 -4.74 -18.83
N PRO A 278 -23.55 -4.66 -18.25
CA PRO A 278 -23.84 -3.72 -17.18
C PRO A 278 -22.86 -3.83 -15.99
N GLY A 279 -22.39 -5.05 -15.68
CA GLY A 279 -21.39 -5.29 -14.65
C GLY A 279 -20.03 -4.69 -14.99
N ASP A 280 -19.55 -4.90 -16.23
CA ASP A 280 -18.25 -4.37 -16.67
C ASP A 280 -18.23 -2.85 -16.68
N LYS A 281 -19.37 -2.21 -17.00
CA LYS A 281 -19.50 -0.74 -16.93
C LYS A 281 -19.32 -0.24 -15.50
N LEU A 282 -19.96 -0.89 -14.52
CA LEU A 282 -19.84 -0.50 -13.12
C LEU A 282 -18.41 -0.71 -12.60
N VAL A 283 -17.76 -1.81 -12.99
CA VAL A 283 -16.36 -2.07 -12.61
C VAL A 283 -15.44 -1.02 -13.23
N ALA A 284 -15.60 -0.72 -14.52
CA ALA A 284 -14.80 0.29 -15.20
C ALA A 284 -14.96 1.68 -14.56
N GLU A 285 -16.20 2.11 -14.33
CA GLU A 285 -16.50 3.39 -13.66
C GLU A 285 -15.91 3.44 -12.24
N ALA A 286 -15.99 2.34 -11.50
CA ALA A 286 -15.42 2.27 -10.15
C ALA A 286 -13.88 2.35 -10.15
N ILE A 287 -13.22 1.74 -11.14
CA ILE A 287 -11.77 1.86 -11.33
C ILE A 287 -11.41 3.31 -11.71
N GLU A 288 -12.10 3.91 -12.68
CA GLU A 288 -11.87 5.31 -13.11
C GLU A 288 -12.04 6.31 -11.95
N ASN A 289 -13.07 6.11 -11.14
CA ASN A 289 -13.30 6.91 -9.93
C ASN A 289 -12.21 6.71 -8.87
N LYS A 290 -11.60 5.53 -8.77
CA LYS A 290 -10.50 5.27 -7.83
C LYS A 290 -9.20 5.94 -8.28
N ILE A 291 -8.83 5.76 -9.55
CA ILE A 291 -7.54 6.25 -10.09
C ILE A 291 -7.47 7.78 -10.21
N SER A 292 -8.62 8.47 -10.20
CA SER A 292 -8.69 9.93 -10.25
C SER A 292 -8.43 10.62 -8.89
N LYS A 293 -8.38 9.87 -7.80
CA LYS A 293 -8.20 10.40 -6.44
C LYS A 293 -6.74 10.44 -6.00
N LEU A 294 -6.46 11.28 -5.00
CA LEU A 294 -5.21 11.22 -4.25
C LEU A 294 -5.09 9.87 -3.55
N ALA A 295 -3.88 9.30 -3.56
CA ALA A 295 -3.64 7.94 -3.10
C ALA A 295 -2.58 7.86 -2.01
N PHE A 296 -2.77 6.88 -1.13
CA PHE A 296 -1.81 6.48 -0.13
C PHE A 296 -1.48 5.01 -0.33
N ARG A 297 -0.20 4.65 -0.19
CA ARG A 297 0.18 3.28 0.12
C ARG A 297 -0.18 3.00 1.57
N VAL A 298 -0.99 1.99 1.78
CA VAL A 298 -1.51 1.63 3.10
C VAL A 298 -1.07 0.21 3.43
N CYS A 299 -0.54 0.03 4.63
CA CYS A 299 -0.32 -1.28 5.24
C CYS A 299 -1.19 -1.35 6.49
N ILE A 300 -2.07 -2.35 6.56
CA ILE A 300 -2.94 -2.57 7.71
C ILE A 300 -2.35 -3.72 8.52
N ARG A 301 -2.06 -3.43 9.79
CA ARG A 301 -1.54 -4.40 10.74
C ARG A 301 -2.51 -4.59 11.87
N PHE A 302 -2.55 -5.82 12.34
CA PHE A 302 -3.36 -6.23 13.44
C PHE A 302 -2.52 -7.02 14.42
N ALA A 303 -2.66 -6.73 15.71
CA ALA A 303 -2.08 -7.51 16.78
C ALA A 303 -3.12 -7.74 17.87
N TYR A 304 -3.23 -8.98 18.33
CA TYR A 304 -3.96 -9.40 19.50
C TYR A 304 -2.98 -9.90 20.55
N ILE A 305 -3.01 -9.29 21.73
CA ILE A 305 -2.12 -9.57 22.84
C ILE A 305 -2.97 -9.83 24.07
N ALA A 306 -2.80 -10.98 24.71
CA ALA A 306 -3.55 -11.30 25.92
C ALA A 306 -2.72 -12.16 26.88
N GLY A 307 -3.15 -12.20 28.15
CA GLY A 307 -2.66 -13.18 29.11
C GLY A 307 -2.85 -14.60 28.59
N ARG A 308 -1.89 -15.51 28.80
CA ARG A 308 -1.93 -16.88 28.25
C ARG A 308 -3.18 -17.67 28.64
N ASP A 309 -3.66 -17.45 29.86
CA ASP A 309 -4.84 -18.08 30.45
C ASP A 309 -6.14 -17.61 29.79
N ILE A 310 -6.17 -16.40 29.24
CA ILE A 310 -7.34 -15.79 28.61
C ILE A 310 -7.22 -15.67 27.08
N PHE A 311 -6.08 -15.99 26.50
CA PHE A 311 -5.81 -15.82 25.07
C PHE A 311 -6.78 -16.63 24.21
N ASN A 312 -7.61 -15.93 23.42
CA ASN A 312 -8.62 -16.54 22.58
C ASN A 312 -8.41 -16.20 21.10
N LYS A 313 -8.07 -17.21 20.30
CA LYS A 313 -7.90 -17.07 18.85
C LYS A 313 -9.19 -16.64 18.13
N ALA A 314 -10.37 -16.80 18.72
CA ALA A 314 -11.63 -16.34 18.15
C ALA A 314 -11.66 -14.81 17.92
N ASN A 315 -10.95 -14.03 18.74
CA ASN A 315 -10.87 -12.58 18.55
C ASN A 315 -10.15 -12.20 17.25
N MET A 316 -9.17 -13.01 16.81
CA MET A 316 -8.55 -12.85 15.49
C MET A 316 -9.60 -12.98 14.39
N ALA A 317 -10.40 -14.05 14.46
CA ALA A 317 -11.42 -14.34 13.46
C ALA A 317 -12.54 -13.28 13.45
N ALA A 318 -12.91 -12.75 14.62
CA ALA A 318 -13.88 -11.68 14.73
C ALA A 318 -13.40 -10.41 14.00
N VAL A 319 -12.15 -9.99 14.23
CA VAL A 319 -11.60 -8.80 13.58
C VAL A 319 -11.39 -9.03 12.08
N SER A 320 -10.87 -10.19 11.68
CA SER A 320 -10.80 -10.55 10.25
C SER A 320 -12.19 -10.56 9.60
N GLY A 321 -13.23 -11.02 10.31
CA GLY A 321 -14.62 -10.96 9.88
C GLY A 321 -15.12 -9.53 9.70
N ALA A 322 -14.78 -8.62 10.62
CA ALA A 322 -15.12 -7.20 10.52
C ALA A 322 -14.46 -6.53 9.30
N PHE A 323 -13.27 -6.99 8.86
CA PHE A 323 -12.66 -6.50 7.62
C PHE A 323 -13.34 -7.03 6.34
N LYS A 324 -13.95 -8.23 6.37
CA LYS A 324 -14.61 -8.80 5.19
C LYS A 324 -15.77 -7.95 4.65
N GLN A 325 -16.39 -7.11 5.48
CA GLN A 325 -17.45 -6.20 5.03
C GLN A 325 -16.97 -5.18 3.98
N PHE A 326 -15.66 -4.94 3.90
CA PHE A 326 -15.05 -4.03 2.93
C PHE A 326 -14.68 -4.69 1.61
N ASN A 327 -14.81 -6.01 1.49
CA ASN A 327 -14.54 -6.71 0.24
C ASN A 327 -15.62 -6.36 -0.80
N THR A 328 -15.18 -6.23 -2.05
CA THR A 328 -16.01 -6.16 -3.25
C THR A 328 -15.89 -7.48 -4.01
N LEU A 329 -16.97 -7.91 -4.67
CA LEU A 329 -17.01 -9.16 -5.44
C LEU A 329 -15.95 -9.23 -6.53
#